data_AF-A0A699ZJW8-F1
#
_entry.id   AF-A0A699ZJW8-F1
#
_cell.length_a   1.000
_cell.length_b   1.000
_cell.length_c   1.000
_cell.angle_alpha   90.00
_cell.angle_beta   90.00
_cell.angle_gamma   90.00
#
_symmetry.space_group_name_H-M   'P 1'
#
loop_
_entity.id
_entity.type
_entity.pdbx_description
1 polymer ?
#
loop_
_entity_poly.entity_id
_entity_poly.type
_entity_poly.pdbx_seq_one_letter_code
_entity_poly.pdbx_strand_id
1 'polypeptide(L)'
;MGLPTAGASIANTSSPSGVNFFGSEEDYVISGSDCGHIFIWDRRSGRLLRVMMADEWVVNCLEPHPLQALVLASSGIQEDIKIWSPTAAEPQFTAAATMEEVATTNTSRRQRAARRLGLRHDLLFSLVDQRHKRMKEEHAELRRDIEALDRGVGGGDMTA
;
A
#
# COMPACT_ATOMS: atom_id res chain seq x y z
N MET A 1 -28.04 -29.37 -11.84
CA MET A 1 -28.21 -27.89 -11.85
C MET A 1 -27.61 -27.35 -10.57
N GLY A 2 -26.67 -26.41 -10.68
CA GLY A 2 -26.06 -25.72 -9.53
C GLY A 2 -24.53 -25.63 -9.63
N LEU A 3 -24.03 -24.82 -10.56
CA LEU A 3 -22.64 -24.35 -10.51
C LEU A 3 -22.55 -23.24 -9.46
N PRO A 4 -21.58 -23.24 -8.54
CA PRO A 4 -21.18 -22.01 -7.87
C PRO A 4 -20.28 -21.22 -8.82
N THR A 5 -20.75 -20.05 -9.22
CA THR A 5 -19.99 -19.03 -9.94
C THR A 5 -18.89 -18.53 -9.01
N ALA A 6 -17.71 -19.12 -9.07
CA ALA A 6 -16.51 -18.54 -8.49
C ALA A 6 -16.20 -17.27 -9.30
N GLY A 7 -16.60 -16.11 -8.77
CA GLY A 7 -16.15 -14.82 -9.26
C GLY A 7 -14.63 -14.86 -9.29
N ALA A 8 -14.08 -14.70 -10.49
CA ALA A 8 -12.65 -14.67 -10.71
C ALA A 8 -12.02 -13.62 -9.79
N SER A 9 -11.30 -14.09 -8.77
CA SER A 9 -10.31 -13.26 -8.09
C SER A 9 -9.29 -12.90 -9.15
N ILE A 10 -9.26 -11.62 -9.51
CA ILE A 10 -8.27 -11.07 -10.43
C ILE A 10 -6.97 -11.07 -9.64
N ALA A 11 -6.28 -12.20 -9.62
CA ALA A 11 -4.90 -12.26 -9.15
C ALA A 11 -4.11 -11.31 -10.04
N ASN A 12 -3.73 -10.16 -9.50
CA ASN A 12 -2.85 -9.21 -10.17
C ASN A 12 -1.46 -9.87 -10.26
N THR A 13 -1.24 -10.64 -11.33
CA THR A 13 0.08 -11.10 -11.75
C THR A 13 0.76 -9.97 -12.52
N SER A 14 1.55 -9.14 -11.86
CA SER A 14 2.64 -8.41 -12.53
C SER A 14 3.66 -7.85 -11.53
N SER A 15 4.82 -8.53 -11.49
CA SER A 15 6.02 -8.22 -10.72
C SER A 15 5.90 -8.38 -9.19
N PRO A 16 6.93 -8.85 -8.47
CA PRO A 16 6.99 -8.65 -7.03
C PRO A 16 7.18 -7.15 -6.81
N SER A 17 6.10 -6.38 -6.87
CA SER A 17 6.11 -5.07 -6.25
C SER A 17 6.32 -5.34 -4.77
N GLY A 18 7.29 -4.68 -4.15
CA GLY A 18 7.42 -4.64 -2.69
C GLY A 18 6.22 -3.93 -2.04
N VAL A 19 5.03 -3.98 -2.63
CA VAL A 19 3.77 -3.39 -2.18
C VAL A 19 2.64 -4.35 -2.57
N ASN A 20 1.72 -4.64 -1.65
CA ASN A 20 0.56 -5.49 -1.89
C ASN A 20 -0.65 -5.05 -1.04
N PHE A 21 -1.85 -5.52 -1.39
CA PHE A 21 -3.03 -5.38 -0.54
C PHE A 21 -3.07 -6.50 0.51
N PHE A 22 -3.66 -6.23 1.67
CA PHE A 22 -3.63 -7.14 2.81
C PHE A 22 -4.90 -7.04 3.66
N GLY A 23 -5.28 -8.12 4.34
CA GLY A 23 -6.53 -8.23 5.09
C GLY A 23 -7.68 -8.86 4.29
N SER A 24 -8.77 -9.22 4.98
CA SER A 24 -9.91 -9.96 4.40
C SER A 24 -10.62 -9.17 3.29
N GLU A 25 -10.73 -7.86 3.48
CA GLU A 25 -11.37 -6.93 2.54
C GLU A 25 -10.34 -5.97 1.91
N GLU A 26 -9.06 -6.36 1.91
CA GLU A 26 -7.97 -5.50 1.41
C GLU A 26 -7.93 -4.12 2.10
N ASP A 27 -8.33 -4.04 3.36
CA ASP A 27 -8.38 -2.81 4.16
C ASP A 27 -6.99 -2.22 4.44
N TYR A 28 -5.94 -3.00 4.20
CA TYR A 28 -4.56 -2.62 4.45
C TYR A 28 -3.73 -2.65 3.17
N VAL A 29 -2.70 -1.79 3.16
CA VAL A 29 -1.61 -1.86 2.18
C VAL A 29 -0.35 -2.24 2.94
N ILE A 30 0.41 -3.18 2.41
CA ILE A 30 1.73 -3.55 2.93
C ILE A 30 2.80 -3.10 1.95
N SER A 31 3.95 -2.66 2.46
CA SER A 31 5.10 -2.31 1.62
C SER A 31 6.44 -2.65 2.27
N GLY A 32 7.35 -3.22 1.50
CA GLY A 32 8.74 -3.49 1.84
C GLY A 32 9.63 -2.30 1.50
N SER A 33 10.78 -2.23 2.16
CA SER A 33 11.70 -1.11 2.00
C SER A 33 13.16 -1.58 2.01
N ASP A 34 14.02 -0.79 1.35
CA ASP A 34 15.49 -0.90 1.37
C ASP A 34 16.13 -0.64 2.76
N CYS A 35 15.30 -0.41 3.78
CA CYS A 35 15.72 -0.37 5.18
C CYS A 35 15.38 -1.65 5.95
N GLY A 36 14.85 -2.66 5.28
CA GLY A 36 14.60 -3.97 5.86
C GLY A 36 13.26 -4.07 6.58
N HIS A 37 12.49 -3.00 6.56
CA HIS A 37 11.20 -2.94 7.24
C HIS A 37 10.03 -3.18 6.29
N ILE A 38 8.99 -3.79 6.86
CA ILE A 38 7.63 -3.85 6.31
C ILE A 38 6.82 -2.76 6.98
N PHE A 39 6.11 -1.98 6.17
CA PHE A 39 5.17 -0.95 6.60
C PHE A 39 3.75 -1.43 6.31
N ILE A 40 2.86 -1.27 7.27
CA ILE A 40 1.43 -1.59 7.12
C ILE A 40 0.64 -0.29 7.26
N TRP A 41 -0.17 0.01 6.26
CA TRP A 41 -0.94 1.24 6.14
C TRP A 41 -2.43 0.91 6.15
N ASP A 42 -3.21 1.77 6.78
CA ASP A 42 -4.65 1.80 6.59
C ASP A 42 -4.95 2.32 5.18
N ARG A 43 -5.59 1.51 4.34
CA ARG A 43 -5.84 1.86 2.93
C ARG A 43 -6.70 3.11 2.77
N ARG A 44 -7.68 3.31 3.67
CA ARG A 44 -8.70 4.36 3.55
C ARG A 44 -8.17 5.73 3.98
N SER A 45 -7.49 5.78 5.11
CA SER A 45 -6.94 7.00 5.71
C SER A 45 -5.50 7.28 5.26
N GLY A 46 -4.78 6.28 4.76
CA GLY A 46 -3.36 6.38 4.45
C GLY A 46 -2.47 6.45 5.71
N ARG A 47 -3.03 6.20 6.90
CA ARG A 47 -2.28 6.26 8.15
C ARG A 47 -1.38 5.04 8.28
N LEU A 48 -0.12 5.28 8.66
CA LEU A 48 0.81 4.20 9.03
C LEU A 48 0.32 3.54 10.32
N LEU A 49 0.07 2.23 10.27
CA LEU A 49 -0.42 1.45 11.41
C LEU A 49 0.67 0.66 12.10
N ARG A 50 1.67 0.18 11.34
CA ARG A 50 2.72 -0.68 11.86
C ARG A 50 4.00 -0.59 11.04
N VAL A 51 5.13 -0.76 11.73
CA VAL A 51 6.45 -0.97 11.12
C VAL A 51 7.07 -2.20 11.77
N MET A 52 7.51 -3.16 10.95
CA MET A 52 8.07 -4.44 11.39
C MET A 52 9.42 -4.65 10.74
N MET A 53 10.44 -5.02 11.52
CA MET A 53 11.74 -5.41 10.97
C MET A 53 11.62 -6.80 10.36
N ALA A 54 11.79 -6.92 9.05
CA ALA A 54 11.77 -8.21 8.36
C ALA A 54 13.16 -8.66 7.93
N ASP A 55 14.02 -7.76 7.48
CA ASP A 55 15.38 -8.09 7.07
C ASP A 55 16.35 -7.00 7.53
N GLU A 56 17.65 -7.28 7.50
CA GLU A 56 18.66 -6.27 7.80
C GLU A 56 18.79 -5.22 6.68
N TRP A 57 18.42 -5.59 5.46
CA TRP A 57 18.73 -4.82 4.25
C TRP A 57 17.47 -4.42 3.47
N VAL A 58 17.01 -5.23 2.53
CA VAL A 58 15.86 -4.92 1.69
C VAL A 58 14.84 -6.04 1.79
N VAL A 59 13.57 -5.65 1.77
CA VAL A 59 12.44 -6.57 1.60
C VAL A 59 11.96 -6.42 0.16
N ASN A 60 12.20 -7.43 -0.67
CA ASN A 60 11.89 -7.41 -2.10
C ASN A 60 10.50 -7.98 -2.39
N CYS A 61 10.09 -8.99 -1.62
CA CYS A 61 8.85 -9.73 -1.86
C CYS A 61 7.95 -9.64 -0.64
N LEU A 62 6.66 -9.38 -0.89
CA LEU A 62 5.60 -9.41 0.10
C LEU A 62 4.37 -10.09 -0.49
N GLU A 63 4.09 -11.29 0.01
CA GLU A 63 3.01 -12.13 -0.50
C GLU A 63 2.02 -12.49 0.61
N PRO A 64 0.83 -11.86 0.63
CA PRO A 64 -0.28 -12.27 1.47
C PRO A 64 -0.71 -13.70 1.18
N HIS A 65 -1.14 -14.42 2.22
CA HIS A 65 -1.71 -15.75 2.02
C HIS A 65 -3.11 -15.66 1.38
N PRO A 66 -3.41 -16.43 0.32
CA PRO A 66 -4.64 -16.27 -0.47
C PRO A 66 -5.93 -16.57 0.30
N LEU A 67 -5.85 -17.40 1.35
CA LEU A 67 -7.02 -17.82 2.15
C LEU A 67 -6.96 -17.37 3.62
N GLN A 68 -5.82 -16.85 4.08
CA GLN A 68 -5.60 -16.50 5.48
C GLN A 68 -5.27 -15.02 5.52
N ALA A 69 -6.29 -14.21 5.73
CA ALA A 69 -6.27 -12.76 5.60
C ALA A 69 -5.17 -12.03 6.37
N LEU A 70 -4.64 -12.63 7.45
CA LEU A 70 -3.64 -12.04 8.33
C LEU A 70 -2.28 -12.74 8.26
N VAL A 71 -2.08 -13.63 7.29
CA VAL A 71 -0.79 -14.32 7.09
C VAL A 71 -0.06 -13.72 5.90
N LEU A 72 1.23 -13.47 6.08
CA LEU A 72 2.10 -12.82 5.09
C LEU A 72 3.44 -13.55 5.02
N ALA A 73 3.94 -13.77 3.81
CA ALA A 73 5.31 -14.17 3.56
C ALA A 73 6.14 -12.97 3.09
N SER A 74 7.37 -12.84 3.61
CA SER A 74 8.32 -11.85 3.15
C SER A 74 9.67 -12.47 2.84
N SER A 75 10.38 -11.92 1.85
CA SER A 75 11.77 -12.26 1.60
C SER A 75 12.58 -11.06 1.09
N GLY A 76 13.87 -11.10 1.41
CA GLY A 76 14.85 -10.06 1.11
C GLY A 76 16.06 -10.59 0.35
N ILE A 77 17.25 -10.10 0.73
CA ILE A 77 18.55 -10.60 0.23
C ILE A 77 19.05 -11.78 1.06
N GLN A 78 18.52 -11.95 2.27
CA GLN A 78 18.94 -13.02 3.17
C GLN A 78 18.49 -14.40 2.65
N GLU A 79 19.14 -15.46 3.13
CA GLU A 79 18.86 -16.85 2.76
C GLU A 79 17.64 -17.43 3.50
N ASP A 80 16.71 -16.57 3.93
CA ASP A 80 15.52 -16.96 4.68
C ASP A 80 14.23 -16.37 4.10
N ILE A 81 13.12 -16.99 4.48
CA ILE A 81 11.77 -16.53 4.20
C ILE A 81 11.07 -16.45 5.55
N LYS A 82 10.42 -15.32 5.81
CA LYS A 82 9.76 -15.07 7.09
C LYS A 82 8.25 -15.12 6.90
N ILE A 83 7.57 -15.83 7.79
CA ILE A 83 6.12 -15.95 7.83
C ILE A 83 5.58 -15.17 9.02
N TRP A 84 4.69 -14.24 8.75
CA TRP A 84 4.03 -13.39 9.73
C TRP A 84 2.60 -13.90 9.93
N SER A 85 2.20 -14.07 11.19
CA SER A 85 0.84 -14.46 11.56
C SER A 85 0.46 -13.82 12.91
N PRO A 86 -0.83 -13.55 13.16
CA PRO A 86 -1.30 -12.93 14.41
C PRO A 86 -1.39 -13.95 15.55
N THR A 87 -0.30 -14.69 15.80
CA THR A 87 -0.25 -15.76 16.82
C THR A 87 0.31 -15.28 18.16
N ALA A 88 0.74 -14.03 18.25
CA ALA A 88 1.24 -13.44 19.48
C ALA A 88 0.14 -13.42 20.56
N ALA A 89 0.49 -13.87 21.77
CA ALA A 89 -0.42 -13.90 22.91
C ALA A 89 -0.91 -12.50 23.32
N GLU A 90 -0.07 -11.49 23.09
CA GLU A 90 -0.40 -10.09 23.32
C GLU A 90 -0.25 -9.29 22.03
N PRO A 91 -1.13 -8.30 21.80
CA PRO A 91 -1.00 -7.41 20.64
C PRO A 91 0.28 -6.59 20.79
N GLN A 92 1.27 -6.90 19.96
CA GLN A 92 2.46 -6.07 19.85
C GLN A 92 2.08 -4.80 19.11
N PHE A 93 2.52 -3.62 19.54
CA PHE A 93 2.35 -2.38 18.78
C PHE A 93 3.72 -1.76 18.55
N THR A 94 3.95 -1.22 17.35
CA THR A 94 5.15 -0.42 17.13
C THR A 94 4.92 0.94 17.79
N ALA A 95 5.83 1.35 18.67
CA ALA A 95 5.74 2.65 19.31
C ALA A 95 5.83 3.78 18.26
N ALA A 96 5.07 4.87 18.46
CA ALA A 96 5.06 6.01 17.55
C ALA A 96 6.47 6.61 17.36
N ALA A 97 7.26 6.67 18.43
CA ALA A 97 8.65 7.12 18.39
C ALA A 97 9.51 6.27 17.42
N THR A 98 9.36 4.95 17.44
CA THR A 98 10.07 4.05 16.52
C THR A 98 9.62 4.27 15.08
N MET A 99 8.32 4.47 14.83
CA MET A 99 7.84 4.77 13.47
C MET A 99 8.41 6.09 12.94
N GLU A 100 8.48 7.12 13.78
CA GLU A 100 9.04 8.42 13.44
C GLU A 100 10.56 8.34 13.19
N GLU A 101 11.29 7.60 14.01
CA GLU A 101 12.73 7.36 13.82
C GLU A 101 13.02 6.66 12.49
N VAL A 102 12.26 5.61 12.15
CA VAL A 102 12.42 4.91 10.87
C VAL A 102 12.07 5.83 9.70
N ALA A 103 11.01 6.63 9.81
CA ALA A 103 10.59 7.57 8.77
C ALA A 103 11.63 8.69 8.53
N THR A 104 12.18 9.28 9.60
CA THR A 104 13.22 10.31 9.52
C THR A 104 14.53 9.76 8.95
N THR A 105 14.91 8.54 9.36
CA THR A 105 16.07 7.83 8.83
C THR A 105 15.93 7.55 7.33
N ASN A 106 14.78 7.03 6.90
CA ASN A 106 14.52 6.75 5.49
C ASN A 106 14.52 8.02 4.62
N THR A 107 13.96 9.11 5.14
CA THR A 107 14.00 10.43 4.48
C THR A 107 15.43 10.92 4.31
N SER A 108 16.26 10.81 5.35
CA SER A 108 17.67 11.20 5.31
C SER A 108 18.49 10.35 4.33
N ARG A 109 18.25 9.03 4.28
CA ARG A 109 18.90 8.12 3.31
C ARG A 109 18.55 8.50 1.87
N ARG A 110 17.27 8.77 1.59
CA ARG A 110 16.79 9.24 0.28
C ARG A 110 17.43 10.57 -0.13
N GLN A 111 17.50 11.54 0.77
CA GLN A 111 18.14 12.83 0.51
C GLN A 111 19.63 12.68 0.19
N ARG A 112 20.36 11.81 0.91
CA ARG A 112 21.77 11.52 0.62
C ARG A 112 21.95 10.86 -0.75
N ALA A 113 21.09 9.91 -1.10
CA ALA A 113 21.13 9.26 -2.42
C ALA A 113 20.86 10.27 -3.56
N ALA A 114 19.85 11.12 -3.42
CA ALA A 114 19.55 12.17 -4.41
C ALA A 114 20.73 13.14 -4.61
N ARG A 115 21.38 13.57 -3.52
CA ARG A 115 22.59 14.42 -3.59
C ARG A 115 23.74 13.77 -4.36
N ARG A 116 23.97 12.47 -4.16
CA ARG A 116 25.02 11.72 -4.88
C ARG A 116 24.77 11.66 -6.39
N LEU A 117 23.52 11.67 -6.81
CA LEU A 117 23.12 11.60 -8.23
C LEU A 117 23.07 12.98 -8.91
N GLY A 118 23.42 14.07 -8.22
CA GLY A 118 23.35 15.44 -8.77
C GLY A 118 21.93 15.95 -9.07
N LEU A 119 20.91 15.14 -8.78
CA LEU A 119 19.51 15.52 -8.88
C LEU A 119 19.18 16.38 -7.66
N ARG A 120 18.78 17.64 -7.86
CA ARG A 120 18.22 18.42 -6.76
C ARG A 120 16.99 17.69 -6.25
N HIS A 121 17.04 17.19 -5.02
CA HIS A 121 15.94 16.46 -4.38
C HIS A 121 14.60 17.21 -4.48
N ASP A 122 14.62 18.55 -4.43
CA ASP A 122 13.46 19.43 -4.53
C ASP A 122 12.66 19.23 -5.83
N LEU A 123 13.34 18.99 -6.95
CA LEU A 123 12.69 18.82 -8.26
C LEU A 123 11.98 17.46 -8.36
N LEU A 124 12.57 16.42 -7.79
CA LEU A 124 12.01 15.07 -7.85
C LEU A 124 10.76 14.99 -6.97
N PHE A 125 10.82 15.57 -5.76
CA PHE A 125 9.66 15.68 -4.88
C PHE A 125 8.59 16.62 -5.45
N SER A 126 8.96 17.75 -6.07
CA SER A 126 7.96 18.64 -6.69
C SER A 126 7.24 17.96 -7.86
N LEU A 127 7.94 17.15 -8.65
CA LEU A 127 7.33 16.39 -9.75
C LEU A 127 6.41 15.28 -9.26
N VAL A 128 6.79 14.55 -8.21
CA VAL A 128 5.93 13.53 -7.59
C VAL A 128 4.71 14.18 -6.92
N ASP A 129 4.90 15.30 -6.21
CA ASP A 129 3.82 16.05 -5.58
C ASP A 129 2.86 16.66 -6.62
N GLN A 130 3.38 17.20 -7.72
CA GLN A 130 2.56 17.65 -8.85
C GLN A 130 1.76 16.51 -9.48
N ARG A 131 2.37 15.34 -9.69
CA ARG A 131 1.65 14.18 -10.21
C ARG A 131 0.56 13.70 -9.26
N HIS A 132 0.83 13.69 -7.95
CA HIS A 132 -0.16 13.32 -6.93
C HIS A 132 -1.32 14.31 -6.86
N LYS A 133 -1.05 15.62 -6.96
CA LYS A 133 -2.07 16.67 -7.03
C LYS A 133 -2.94 16.51 -8.27
N ARG A 134 -2.32 16.35 -9.45
CA ARG A 134 -3.05 16.16 -10.71
C ARG A 134 -3.93 14.92 -10.68
N MET A 135 -3.41 13.80 -10.18
CA MET A 135 -4.20 12.56 -10.08
C MET A 135 -5.39 12.70 -9.11
N LYS A 136 -5.23 13.45 -8.01
CA LYS A 136 -6.33 13.77 -7.09
C LYS A 136 -7.40 14.65 -7.73
N GLU A 137 -6.98 15.63 -8.54
CA GLU A 137 -7.89 16.50 -9.28
C GLU A 137 -8.69 15.71 -10.32
N GLU A 138 -8.01 14.91 -11.14
CA GLU A 138 -8.62 14.01 -12.13
C GLU A 138 -9.63 13.06 -11.46
N HIS A 139 -9.27 12.46 -10.32
CA HIS A 139 -10.17 11.56 -9.59
C HIS A 139 -11.35 12.29 -8.92
N ALA A 140 -11.18 13.54 -8.52
CA ALA A 140 -12.27 14.36 -7.97
C ALA A 140 -13.23 14.82 -9.07
N GLU A 141 -12.72 15.12 -10.26
CA GLU A 141 -13.52 15.44 -11.45
C GLU A 141 -14.33 14.23 -11.90
N LEU A 142 -13.68 13.06 -12.05
CA LEU A 142 -14.35 11.81 -12.40
C LEU A 142 -15.49 11.46 -11.41
N ARG A 143 -15.28 11.68 -10.11
CA ARG A 143 -16.33 11.48 -9.08
C ARG A 143 -17.53 12.40 -9.30
N ARG A 144 -17.30 13.69 -9.60
CA ARG A 144 -18.39 14.64 -9.84
C ARG A 144 -19.20 14.28 -11.08
N ASP A 145 -18.55 13.82 -12.13
CA ASP A 145 -19.21 13.41 -13.37
C ASP A 145 -20.09 12.17 -13.16
N ILE A 146 -19.59 11.18 -12.38
CA ILE A 146 -20.37 10.00 -11.98
C ILE A 146 -21.60 10.42 -11.16
N GLU A 147 -21.45 11.33 -10.20
CA GLU A 147 -22.58 11.85 -9.40
C GLU A 147 -23.57 12.70 -10.23
N ALA A 148 -23.11 13.37 -11.29
CA ALA A 148 -23.96 14.11 -12.21
C ALA A 148 -24.77 13.17 -13.12
N LEU A 149 -24.15 12.09 -13.60
CA LEU A 149 -24.83 11.03 -14.36
C LEU A 149 -25.90 10.34 -13.52
N ASP A 150 -25.60 10.00 -12.27
CA ASP A 150 -26.56 9.34 -11.36
C ASP A 150 -27.76 10.25 -11.06
N ARG A 151 -27.54 11.57 -10.93
CA ARG A 151 -28.62 12.57 -10.80
C ARG A 151 -29.43 12.76 -12.09
N GLY A 152 -28.84 12.55 -13.25
CA GLY A 152 -29.52 12.65 -14.55
C GLY A 152 -30.43 11.46 -14.85
N VAL A 153 -30.14 10.28 -14.31
CA VAL A 153 -30.94 9.06 -14.51
C VAL A 153 -32.23 9.06 -13.68
N GLY A 154 -32.28 9.82 -12.58
CA GLY A 154 -33.47 9.93 -11.72
C GLY A 154 -34.59 10.88 -12.21
N GLY A 155 -34.43 11.55 -13.36
CA GLY A 155 -35.36 12.60 -13.84
C GLY A 155 -36.29 12.19 -14.99
N GLY A 156 -36.23 10.93 -15.45
CA GLY A 156 -36.93 10.47 -16.64
C GLY A 156 -38.02 9.45 -16.37
N ASP A 157 -38.99 9.75 -15.50
CA ASP A 157 -40.29 9.08 -15.56
C ASP A 157 -41.38 9.86 -14.83
N MET A 158 -42.12 10.70 -15.57
CA MET A 158 -43.57 10.90 -15.39
C MET A 158 -44.12 11.80 -16.51
N THR A 159 -44.67 11.21 -17.57
CA THR A 159 -45.95 11.59 -18.22
C THR A 159 -46.14 10.82 -19.53
N ALA A 160 -46.96 9.77 -19.51
CA ALA A 160 -48.06 9.49 -20.45
C ALA A 160 -48.74 8.18 -20.06
#